data_AF-A0A7W8FW28-F1
#
_entry.id   AF-A0A7W8FW28-F1
#
_cell.length_a   1.000
_cell.length_b   1.000
_cell.length_c   1.000
_cell.angle_alpha   90.00
_cell.angle_beta   90.00
_cell.angle_gamma   90.00
#
_symmetry.space_group_name_H-M   'P 1'
#
loop_
_entity.id
_entity.type
_entity.pdbx_description
1 polymer ?
#
loop_
_entity_poly.entity_id
_entity_poly.type
_entity_poly.pdbx_seq_one_letter_code
_entity_poly.pdbx_strand_id
1 'polypeptide(L)'
;MKYAIKEQDRKNDQYYEFRKGPHSPWCWRLDSMDVAQDVFRSQGLAELFTTVFPDFPEVPYVEVNEEQWQRLLHSGNPVLQELDPYVQSAFAYAPVFTLYAPK
;
A
#
# COMPACT_ATOMS: atom_id res chain seq x y z
N MET A 1 -6.90 13.40 3.26
CA MET A 1 -5.71 12.53 3.19
C MET A 1 -4.54 13.42 2.81
N LYS A 2 -3.47 13.44 3.61
CA LYS A 2 -2.27 14.26 3.43
C LYS A 2 -1.23 13.55 2.56
N TYR A 3 -1.14 12.22 2.64
CA TYR A 3 -0.11 11.41 1.99
C TYR A 3 -0.70 10.52 0.90
N ALA A 4 -1.87 9.94 1.16
CA ALA A 4 -2.53 9.01 0.25
C ALA A 4 -3.47 9.77 -0.69
N ILE A 5 -3.48 9.41 -1.96
CA ILE A 5 -4.33 10.02 -2.99
C ILE A 5 -5.08 8.95 -3.77
N LYS A 6 -6.05 9.36 -4.58
CA LYS A 6 -6.68 8.48 -5.57
C LYS A 6 -5.99 8.62 -6.91
N GLU A 7 -6.22 7.65 -7.78
CA GLU A 7 -5.66 7.62 -9.14
C GLU A 7 -5.90 8.94 -9.91
N GLN A 8 -7.12 9.50 -9.81
CA GLN A 8 -7.50 10.75 -10.47
C GLN A 8 -6.69 11.99 -10.04
N ASP A 9 -6.03 11.94 -8.89
CA ASP A 9 -5.27 13.04 -8.30
C ASP A 9 -3.76 12.90 -8.56
N ARG A 10 -3.33 11.85 -9.27
CA ARG A 10 -1.92 11.60 -9.61
C ARG A 10 -1.35 12.72 -10.47
N LYS A 11 -0.12 13.13 -10.16
CA LYS A 11 0.59 14.23 -10.86
C LYS A 11 1.87 13.79 -11.55
N ASN A 12 2.33 12.56 -11.29
CA ASN A 12 3.54 11.94 -11.85
C ASN A 12 3.29 10.44 -12.09
N ASP A 13 4.30 9.71 -12.56
CA ASP A 13 4.11 8.32 -13.01
C ASP A 13 4.45 7.26 -11.96
N GLN A 14 4.97 7.63 -10.78
CA GLN A 14 5.53 6.69 -9.80
C GLN A 14 4.80 6.72 -8.45
N TYR A 15 3.94 5.72 -8.26
CA TYR A 15 3.16 5.51 -7.04
C TYR A 15 3.24 4.06 -6.59
N TYR A 16 3.24 3.89 -5.26
CA TYR A 16 2.86 2.63 -4.64
C TYR A 16 1.35 2.58 -4.54
N GLU A 17 0.76 1.51 -5.05
CA GLU A 17 -0.70 1.39 -5.16
C GLU A 17 -1.22 0.30 -4.23
N PHE A 18 -2.13 0.67 -3.35
CA PHE A 18 -2.85 -0.21 -2.44
C PHE A 18 -4.19 -0.58 -3.09
N ARG A 19 -4.38 -1.87 -3.39
CA ARG A 19 -5.60 -2.42 -3.99
C ARG A 19 -6.31 -3.37 -3.05
N LYS A 20 -7.64 -3.30 -3.00
CA LYS A 20 -8.45 -4.30 -2.29
C LYS A 20 -8.36 -5.68 -2.94
N GLY A 21 -8.17 -6.70 -2.11
CA GLY A 21 -8.15 -8.09 -2.54
C GLY A 21 -6.78 -8.60 -2.99
N PRO A 22 -6.72 -9.88 -3.37
CA PRO A 22 -5.52 -10.52 -3.88
C PRO A 22 -5.12 -9.95 -5.25
N HIS A 23 -3.89 -10.26 -5.66
CA HIS A 23 -3.38 -9.94 -6.97
C HIS A 23 -4.31 -10.49 -8.04
N SER A 24 -4.63 -9.66 -9.03
CA SER A 24 -5.44 -10.03 -10.18
C SER A 24 -4.77 -9.51 -11.45
N PRO A 25 -4.70 -10.33 -12.51
CA PRO A 25 -4.18 -9.91 -13.81
C PRO A 25 -5.11 -8.91 -14.51
N TRP A 26 -6.37 -8.79 -14.08
CA TRP A 26 -7.33 -7.84 -14.60
C TRP A 26 -7.24 -6.52 -13.82
N CYS A 27 -7.15 -5.44 -14.59
CA CYS A 27 -6.74 -4.09 -14.22
C CYS A 27 -7.40 -3.50 -12.96
N TRP A 28 -6.57 -2.76 -12.20
CA TRP A 28 -6.85 -1.51 -11.48
C TRP A 28 -8.28 -1.32 -10.97
N ARG A 29 -8.47 -1.37 -9.65
CA ARG A 29 -9.75 -0.96 -9.07
C ARG A 29 -9.74 0.55 -8.89
N LEU A 30 -10.78 1.23 -9.38
CA LEU A 30 -10.96 2.69 -9.27
C LEU A 30 -10.94 3.22 -7.83
N ASP A 31 -11.07 2.33 -6.84
CA ASP A 31 -11.01 2.66 -5.43
C ASP A 31 -9.63 2.45 -4.80
N SER A 32 -8.59 2.23 -5.61
CA SER A 32 -7.22 2.08 -5.09
C SER A 32 -6.71 3.37 -4.44
N MET A 33 -5.85 3.21 -3.44
CA MET A 33 -5.19 4.31 -2.76
C MET A 33 -3.71 4.31 -3.11
N ASP A 34 -3.18 5.49 -3.40
CA ASP A 34 -1.84 5.66 -3.92
C ASP A 34 -0.97 6.50 -3.00
N VAL A 35 0.29 6.12 -2.86
CA VAL A 35 1.31 6.90 -2.17
C VAL A 35 2.43 7.20 -3.15
N ALA A 36 2.73 8.48 -3.35
CA ALA A 36 3.82 8.89 -4.25
C ALA A 36 5.14 8.25 -3.81
N GLN A 37 5.96 7.81 -4.77
CA GLN A 37 7.23 7.13 -4.46
C GLN A 37 8.13 7.95 -3.51
N ASP A 38 8.21 9.27 -3.68
CA ASP A 38 9.00 10.15 -2.82
C ASP A 38 8.47 10.22 -1.38
N VAL A 39 7.15 10.22 -1.22
CA VAL A 39 6.51 10.14 0.11
C VAL A 39 6.82 8.79 0.73
N PHE A 40 6.67 7.71 -0.03
CA PHE A 40 6.91 6.35 0.45
C PHE A 40 8.36 6.18 0.95
N ARG A 41 9.34 6.66 0.17
CA ARG A 41 10.76 6.64 0.53
C ARG A 41 11.08 7.57 1.70
N SER A 42 10.64 8.82 1.66
CA SER A 42 10.96 9.79 2.72
C SER A 42 10.34 9.44 4.08
N GLN A 43 9.29 8.62 4.09
CA GLN A 43 8.65 8.10 5.31
C GLN A 43 9.21 6.74 5.76
N GLY A 44 10.27 6.23 5.12
CA GLY A 44 10.91 4.96 5.48
C GLY A 44 10.01 3.74 5.32
N LEU A 45 9.00 3.81 4.43
CA LEU A 45 8.05 2.73 4.25
C LEU A 45 8.68 1.52 3.56
N ALA A 46 9.69 1.71 2.70
CA ALA A 46 10.36 0.59 2.06
C ALA A 46 11.00 -0.33 3.11
N GLU A 47 11.78 0.25 4.02
CA GLU A 47 12.45 -0.45 5.10
C GLU A 47 11.44 -1.13 6.04
N LEU A 48 10.35 -0.45 6.37
CA LEU A 48 9.28 -1.02 7.19
C LEU A 48 8.63 -2.23 6.53
N PHE A 49 8.27 -2.12 5.25
CA PHE A 49 7.70 -3.25 4.51
C PHE A 49 8.70 -4.39 4.36
N THR A 50 10.00 -4.14 4.17
CA THR A 50 11.04 -5.17 4.11
C THR A 50 11.13 -5.99 5.41
N THR A 51 10.76 -5.44 6.57
CA THR A 51 10.71 -6.21 7.83
C THR A 51 9.65 -7.30 7.85
N VAL A 52 8.60 -7.17 7.02
CA VAL A 52 7.49 -8.12 6.90
C VAL A 52 7.57 -8.92 5.60
N PHE A 53 8.09 -8.31 4.54
CA PHE A 53 8.23 -8.83 3.20
C PHE A 53 9.69 -8.65 2.73
N PRO A 54 10.60 -9.59 3.02
CA PRO A 54 12.02 -9.43 2.74
C PRO A 54 12.35 -9.13 1.27
N ASP A 55 11.54 -9.62 0.34
CA ASP A 55 11.74 -9.43 -1.11
C ASP A 55 11.15 -8.10 -1.61
N PHE A 56 10.56 -7.27 -0.74
CA PHE A 56 10.06 -5.95 -1.11
C PHE A 56 11.16 -4.89 -1.01
N PRO A 57 11.32 -4.00 -2.01
CA PRO A 57 10.49 -3.79 -3.21
C PRO A 57 11.00 -4.47 -4.50
N GLU A 58 11.82 -5.52 -4.41
CA GLU A 58 12.35 -6.22 -5.60
C GLU A 58 11.26 -6.94 -6.40
N VAL A 59 10.17 -7.30 -5.74
CA VAL A 59 8.96 -7.86 -6.36
C VAL A 59 7.97 -6.76 -6.77
N PRO A 60 7.24 -6.93 -7.89
CA PRO A 60 6.30 -5.91 -8.39
C PRO A 60 5.09 -5.71 -7.48
N TYR A 61 4.78 -6.67 -6.61
CA TYR A 61 3.71 -6.57 -5.64
C TYR A 61 3.90 -7.52 -4.46
N VAL A 62 3.23 -7.22 -3.36
CA VAL A 62 3.06 -8.11 -2.20
C VAL A 62 1.58 -8.17 -1.80
N GLU A 63 1.13 -9.32 -1.35
CA GLU A 63 -0.19 -9.47 -0.72
C GLU A 63 -0.02 -9.37 0.80
N VAL A 64 -0.80 -8.49 1.42
CA VAL A 64 -0.70 -8.15 2.83
C VAL A 64 -1.98 -8.58 3.52
N ASN A 65 -1.85 -9.45 4.52
CA ASN A 65 -2.97 -9.85 5.38
C ASN A 65 -3.11 -8.91 6.60
N GLU A 66 -4.19 -9.10 7.36
CA GLU A 66 -4.50 -8.24 8.52
C GLU A 66 -3.39 -8.27 9.58
N GLU A 67 -2.86 -9.44 9.91
CA GLU A 67 -1.78 -9.57 10.92
C GLU A 67 -0.51 -8.82 10.50
N GLN A 68 -0.11 -8.96 9.23
CA GLN A 68 1.03 -8.26 8.65
C GLN A 68 0.82 -6.74 8.66
N TRP A 69 -0.38 -6.29 8.32
CA TRP A 69 -0.74 -4.87 8.39
C TRP A 69 -0.66 -4.32 9.82
N GLN A 70 -1.20 -5.03 10.81
CA GLN A 70 -1.11 -4.62 12.21
C GLN A 70 0.35 -4.51 12.69
N ARG A 71 1.24 -5.42 12.26
CA ARG A 71 2.68 -5.32 12.54
C ARG A 71 3.29 -4.03 11.98
N LEU A 72 2.93 -3.66 10.75
CA LEU A 72 3.38 -2.41 10.14
C LEU A 72 2.82 -1.19 10.88
N LEU A 73 1.54 -1.20 11.27
CA LEU A 73 0.90 -0.12 12.02
C LEU A 73 1.55 0.15 13.38
N HIS A 74 2.09 -0.87 14.06
CA HIS A 74 2.81 -0.69 15.34
C HIS A 74 4.02 0.24 15.23
N SER A 75 4.53 0.51 14.02
CA SER A 75 5.58 1.52 13.80
C SER A 75 5.13 2.95 14.13
N GLY A 76 3.83 3.22 14.20
CA GLY A 76 3.28 4.57 14.37
C GLY A 76 3.49 5.47 13.15
N ASN A 77 3.83 4.90 11.98
CA ASN A 77 4.07 5.67 10.77
C ASN A 77 2.79 6.41 10.33
N PRO A 78 2.86 7.73 10.11
CA PRO A 78 1.67 8.54 9.83
C PRO A 78 1.01 8.23 8.48
N VAL A 79 1.77 7.71 7.50
CA VAL A 79 1.19 7.28 6.20
C VAL A 79 0.34 6.02 6.40
N LEU A 80 0.84 5.07 7.19
CA LEU A 80 0.11 3.83 7.49
C LEU A 80 -1.17 4.12 8.28
N GLN A 81 -1.10 5.02 9.26
CA GLN A 81 -2.28 5.47 10.01
C GLN A 81 -3.33 6.14 9.11
N GLU A 82 -2.89 6.91 8.12
CA GLU A 82 -3.80 7.54 7.16
C GLU A 82 -4.43 6.54 6.20
N LEU A 83 -3.69 5.51 5.79
CA LEU A 83 -4.17 4.42 4.94
C LEU A 83 -5.06 3.42 5.70
N ASP A 84 -4.96 3.34 7.02
CA ASP A 84 -5.63 2.31 7.81
C ASP A 84 -7.14 2.22 7.55
N PRO A 85 -7.94 3.30 7.53
CA PRO A 85 -9.36 3.20 7.24
C PRO A 85 -9.66 2.56 5.87
N TYR A 86 -8.81 2.83 4.87
CA TYR A 86 -8.92 2.19 3.56
C TYR A 86 -8.58 0.70 3.64
N VAL A 87 -7.48 0.35 4.31
CA VAL A 87 -7.02 -1.03 4.45
C VAL A 87 -8.01 -1.87 5.27
N GLN A 88 -8.59 -1.34 6.35
CA GLN A 88 -9.66 -2.01 7.08
C GLN A 88 -10.88 -2.30 6.19
N SER A 89 -11.25 -1.36 5.31
CA SER A 89 -12.30 -1.58 4.32
C SER A 89 -11.91 -2.63 3.25
N ALA A 90 -10.62 -2.81 2.99
CA ALA A 90 -10.11 -3.87 2.13
C ALA A 90 -10.26 -5.24 2.78
N PHE A 91 -9.95 -5.34 4.09
CA PHE A 91 -10.12 -6.58 4.85
C PHE A 91 -11.58 -7.01 5.02
N ALA A 92 -12.51 -6.05 5.05
CA ALA A 92 -13.94 -6.36 4.99
C ALA A 92 -14.37 -7.00 3.64
N TYR A 93 -13.58 -6.82 2.58
CA TYR A 93 -13.86 -7.36 1.24
C TYR A 93 -13.13 -8.69 0.97
N ALA A 94 -11.90 -8.83 1.43
CA ALA A 94 -11.04 -9.99 1.17
C ALA A 94 -9.99 -10.15 2.30
N PRO A 95 -9.45 -11.36 2.54
CA PRO A 95 -8.49 -11.59 3.62
C PRO A 95 -7.14 -10.90 3.43
N VAL A 96 -6.88 -10.35 2.23
CA VAL A 96 -5.66 -9.64 1.88
C VAL A 96 -5.98 -8.40 1.05
N PHE A 97 -5.05 -7.44 1.06
CA PHE A 97 -4.95 -6.40 0.04
C PHE A 97 -3.62 -6.56 -0.70
N THR A 98 -3.49 -5.98 -1.90
CA THR A 98 -2.26 -6.02 -2.67
C THR A 98 -1.59 -4.65 -2.68
N LEU A 99 -0.30 -4.60 -2.35
CA LEU A 99 0.55 -3.43 -2.54
C LEU A 99 1.39 -3.62 -3.80
N TYR A 100 1.25 -2.75 -4.80
CA TYR A 100 2.09 -2.72 -5.99
C TYR A 100 3.21 -1.71 -5.84
N ALA A 101 4.42 -2.10 -6.23
CA ALA A 101 5.56 -1.20 -6.35
C ALA A 101 5.52 -0.46 -7.71
N PRO A 102 5.96 0.81 -7.77
CA PRO A 102 6.12 1.53 -9.03
C PRO A 102 7.17 0.82 -9.91
N LYS A 103 6.89 0.75 -11.21
CA LYS A 103 7.82 0.21 -12.23
C LYS A 103 8.93 1.19 -12.58
#